data_AF-A0A1V5BED3-F1
#
_entry.id   AF-A0A1V5BED3-F1
#
_cell.length_a   1.000
_cell.length_b   1.000
_cell.length_c   1.000
_cell.angle_alpha   90.00
_cell.angle_beta   90.00
_cell.angle_gamma   90.00
#
_symmetry.space_group_name_H-M   'P 1'
#
loop_
_entity.id
_entity.type
_entity.pdbx_description
1 polymer ?
#
loop_
_entity_poly.entity_id
_entity_poly.type
_entity_poly.pdbx_seq_one_letter_code
_entity_poly.pdbx_strand_id
1 'polypeptide(L)'
;MARKPRVWYPGACYHIMCRGNHRHNIFRDNEDRQVYMYALRQVMESKPFVLLSYCLMTNHIHLQIETREIAPGPIMKMLNMRYALFFNKKYRFVGQLMQGRYRSEMIDSDRYQLEISRYIHLNPVKAGIVNHPAEYCWSSYTQYTGQEPNGLCQPEKVLRYFSEPRGKRYQDFVEEAVASGMPPPETLPTSLLLDDEDEEILSNNATGDFVTAGPGDHNLNQEQED
;
A
#
# COMPACT_ATOMS: atom_id res chain seq x y z
N MET A 1 3.16 -17.57 21.89
CA MET A 1 4.60 -17.27 21.95
C MET A 1 4.81 -15.77 22.07
N ALA A 2 5.69 -15.33 22.99
CA ALA A 2 6.14 -13.95 23.04
C ALA A 2 6.95 -13.65 21.77
N ARG A 3 6.54 -12.63 21.02
CA ARG A 3 7.26 -12.22 19.80
C ARG A 3 8.48 -11.40 20.18
N LYS A 4 9.58 -11.59 19.43
CA LYS A 4 10.80 -10.80 19.55
C LYS A 4 10.46 -9.30 19.47
N PRO A 5 10.97 -8.46 20.39
CA PRO A 5 10.80 -7.02 20.31
C PRO A 5 11.30 -6.48 18.96
N ARG A 6 10.59 -5.53 18.37
CA ARG A 6 11.07 -4.82 17.17
C ARG A 6 12.18 -3.87 17.61
N VAL A 7 13.37 -4.00 17.03
CA VAL A 7 14.47 -3.05 17.25
C VAL A 7 14.03 -1.69 16.73
N TRP A 8 14.34 -0.62 17.47
CA TRP A 8 14.01 0.75 17.08
C TRP A 8 14.96 1.77 17.71
N TYR A 9 15.23 2.84 16.96
CA TYR A 9 15.98 4.03 17.36
C TYR A 9 15.56 5.24 16.50
N PRO A 10 15.73 6.48 16.98
CA PRO A 10 15.48 7.68 16.16
C PRO A 10 16.34 7.72 14.89
N GLY A 11 15.73 8.04 13.76
CA GLY A 11 16.36 8.02 12.43
C GLY A 11 16.30 6.65 11.73
N ALA A 12 15.83 5.60 12.40
CA ALA A 12 15.63 4.29 11.77
C ALA A 12 14.55 4.36 10.67
N CYS A 13 14.86 3.78 9.52
CA CYS A 13 13.93 3.64 8.40
C CYS A 13 13.21 2.29 8.44
N TYR A 14 11.94 2.26 8.04
CA TYR A 14 11.16 1.04 7.95
C TYR A 14 10.35 1.00 6.67
N HIS A 15 10.26 -0.18 6.08
CA HIS A 15 9.13 -0.54 5.25
C HIS A 15 8.00 -1.06 6.15
N ILE A 16 6.80 -0.53 5.95
CA ILE A 16 5.59 -0.89 6.68
C ILE A 16 4.54 -1.33 5.70
N MET A 17 3.88 -2.45 6.01
CA MET A 17 2.74 -2.95 5.27
C MET A 17 1.57 -3.21 6.22
N CYS A 18 0.37 -2.83 5.80
CA CYS A 18 -0.88 -3.16 6.49
C CYS A 18 -1.92 -3.66 5.49
N ARG A 19 -2.56 -4.81 5.76
CA ARG A 19 -3.49 -5.48 4.86
C ARG A 19 -4.85 -5.68 5.52
N GLY A 20 -5.90 -5.67 4.71
CA GLY A 20 -7.26 -6.00 5.12
C GLY A 20 -7.38 -7.44 5.63
N ASN A 21 -8.20 -7.63 6.65
CA ASN A 21 -8.51 -8.96 7.17
C ASN A 21 -9.17 -9.80 6.08
N HIS A 22 -8.81 -11.09 5.99
CA HIS A 22 -9.21 -11.96 4.87
C HIS A 22 -8.97 -11.35 3.48
N ARG A 23 -7.92 -10.52 3.35
CA ARG A 23 -7.57 -9.81 2.09
C ARG A 23 -8.68 -8.88 1.57
N HIS A 24 -9.63 -8.50 2.41
CA HIS A 24 -10.72 -7.59 2.02
C HIS A 24 -10.18 -6.24 1.53
N ASN A 25 -10.91 -5.66 0.57
CA ASN A 25 -10.69 -4.30 0.12
C ASN A 25 -10.84 -3.35 1.30
N ILE A 26 -9.74 -2.68 1.63
CA ILE A 26 -9.71 -1.65 2.67
C ILE A 26 -10.02 -0.29 2.07
N PHE A 27 -9.91 -0.10 0.76
CA PHE A 27 -10.43 1.07 0.04
C PHE A 27 -11.41 0.59 -1.05
N ARG A 28 -12.68 0.96 -0.92
CA ARG A 28 -13.74 0.63 -1.89
C ARG A 28 -13.99 1.77 -2.88
N ASP A 29 -13.65 3.00 -2.49
CA ASP A 29 -13.75 4.18 -3.35
C ASP A 29 -12.60 5.18 -3.09
N ASN A 30 -12.65 6.34 -3.73
CA ASN A 30 -11.61 7.38 -3.61
C ASN A 30 -11.71 8.15 -2.28
N GLU A 31 -12.90 8.30 -1.70
CA GLU A 31 -13.08 8.98 -0.41
C GLU A 31 -12.34 8.21 0.69
N ASP A 32 -12.38 6.88 0.65
CA ASP A 32 -11.64 6.02 1.56
C ASP A 32 -10.14 6.35 1.60
N ARG A 33 -9.52 6.50 0.42
CA ARG A 33 -8.10 6.85 0.31
C ARG A 33 -7.83 8.28 0.75
N GLN A 34 -8.72 9.22 0.44
CA GLN A 34 -8.63 10.60 0.92
C GLN A 34 -8.66 10.66 2.44
N VAL A 35 -9.57 9.94 3.08
CA VAL A 35 -9.67 9.87 4.54
C VAL A 35 -8.46 9.19 5.16
N TYR A 36 -7.91 8.17 4.52
CA TYR A 36 -6.65 7.57 4.96
C TYR A 36 -5.49 8.57 4.93
N MET A 37 -5.34 9.32 3.83
CA MET A 37 -4.30 10.35 3.70
C MET A 37 -4.50 11.49 4.71
N TYR A 38 -5.75 11.87 4.98
CA TYR A 38 -6.06 12.83 6.04
C TYR A 38 -5.67 12.29 7.42
N ALA A 39 -6.04 11.04 7.73
CA ALA A 39 -5.65 10.39 8.98
C ALA A 39 -4.12 10.28 9.12
N LEU A 40 -3.42 9.98 8.03
CA LEU A 40 -1.96 9.93 7.97
C LEU A 40 -1.34 11.29 8.33
N ARG A 41 -1.80 12.38 7.71
CA ARG A 41 -1.38 13.75 8.03
C ARG A 41 -1.59 14.07 9.52
N GLN A 42 -2.77 13.79 10.05
CA GLN A 42 -3.09 14.00 11.47
C GLN A 42 -2.20 13.19 12.42
N VAL A 43 -1.81 11.98 12.01
CA VAL A 43 -0.88 11.14 12.77
C VAL A 43 0.53 11.72 12.71
N MET A 44 0.98 12.22 11.56
CA MET A 44 2.29 12.89 11.42
C MET A 44 2.40 14.13 12.32
N GLU A 45 1.33 14.92 12.44
CA GLU A 45 1.28 16.11 13.31
C GLU A 45 1.39 15.76 14.81
N SER A 46 0.73 14.67 15.23
CA SER A 46 0.64 14.29 16.65
C SER A 46 1.71 13.29 17.11
N LYS A 47 2.33 12.58 16.15
CA LYS A 47 3.42 11.63 16.38
C LYS A 47 4.46 11.84 15.28
N PRO A 48 5.44 12.74 15.48
CA PRO A 48 6.37 13.09 14.42
C PRO A 48 7.15 11.88 13.86
N PHE A 49 7.05 11.68 12.55
CA PHE A 49 7.86 10.78 11.74
C PHE A 49 7.97 11.38 10.33
N VAL A 50 8.92 10.91 9.51
CA VAL A 50 9.02 11.32 8.11
C VAL A 50 8.42 10.23 7.23
N LEU A 51 7.50 10.62 6.35
CA LEU A 51 7.03 9.75 5.28
C LEU A 51 7.96 9.93 4.08
N LEU A 52 8.64 8.86 3.66
CA LEU A 52 9.60 8.90 2.55
C LEU A 52 8.93 8.49 1.24
N SER A 53 8.14 7.43 1.26
CA SER A 53 7.32 6.99 0.13
C SER A 53 6.07 6.24 0.62
N TYR A 54 5.03 6.22 -0.19
CA TYR A 54 3.81 5.43 0.02
C TYR A 54 3.18 4.95 -1.29
N CYS A 55 2.37 3.91 -1.15
CA CYS A 55 1.38 3.45 -2.13
C CYS A 55 0.15 2.86 -1.40
N LEU A 56 -1.06 3.30 -1.76
CA LEU A 56 -2.33 2.83 -1.19
C LEU A 56 -3.05 1.88 -2.17
N MET A 57 -2.73 0.59 -2.08
CA MET A 57 -3.35 -0.47 -2.88
C MET A 57 -4.76 -0.79 -2.38
N THR A 58 -5.60 -1.46 -3.18
CA THR A 58 -7.02 -1.68 -2.84
C THR A 58 -7.25 -2.42 -1.52
N ASN A 59 -6.46 -3.44 -1.20
CA ASN A 59 -6.59 -4.26 0.01
C ASN A 59 -5.42 -4.12 1.00
N HIS A 60 -4.42 -3.30 0.70
CA HIS A 60 -3.27 -3.08 1.58
C HIS A 60 -2.58 -1.73 1.32
N ILE A 61 -1.65 -1.36 2.18
CA ILE A 61 -0.84 -0.14 2.06
C ILE A 61 0.63 -0.48 2.21
N HIS A 62 1.48 0.27 1.52
CA HIS A 62 2.92 0.31 1.76
C HIS A 62 3.34 1.71 2.17
N LEU A 63 4.13 1.81 3.23
CA LEU A 63 4.75 3.05 3.68
C LEU A 63 6.25 2.81 3.89
N GLN A 64 7.07 3.75 3.43
CA GLN A 64 8.45 3.87 3.85
C GLN A 64 8.53 5.05 4.81
N ILE A 65 8.88 4.79 6.07
CA ILE A 65 8.94 5.83 7.10
C ILE A 65 10.33 5.91 7.73
N GLU A 66 10.72 7.11 8.14
CA GLU A 66 11.80 7.31 9.11
C GLU A 66 11.21 7.73 10.45
N THR A 67 11.51 6.96 11.49
CA THR A 67 11.02 7.26 12.84
C THR A 67 11.83 8.39 13.49
N ARG A 68 11.18 9.21 14.32
CA ARG A 68 11.85 10.16 15.22
C ARG A 68 11.87 9.59 16.63
N GLU A 69 11.26 10.26 17.60
CA GLU A 69 11.17 9.83 19.02
C GLU A 69 10.14 8.73 19.28
N ILE A 70 9.37 8.33 18.26
CA ILE A 70 8.26 7.38 18.40
C ILE A 70 8.49 6.17 17.51
N ALA A 71 8.43 4.98 18.11
CA ALA A 71 8.49 3.71 17.38
C ALA A 71 7.32 3.54 16.40
N PRO A 72 7.43 2.65 15.39
CA PRO A 72 6.35 2.44 14.41
C PRO A 72 5.04 1.97 15.05
N GLY A 73 5.10 1.29 16.20
CA GLY A 73 3.94 0.69 16.86
C GLY A 73 2.85 1.70 17.22
N PRO A 74 3.15 2.71 18.05
CA PRO A 74 2.21 3.79 18.36
C PRO A 74 1.69 4.57 17.15
N ILE A 75 2.53 4.78 16.12
CA ILE A 75 2.14 5.46 14.87
C ILE A 75 1.06 4.64 14.16
N MET A 76 1.37 3.37 13.85
CA MET A 76 0.47 2.49 13.11
C MET A 76 -0.79 2.13 13.89
N LYS A 77 -0.70 2.01 15.22
CA LYS A 77 -1.88 1.79 16.08
C LYS A 77 -2.89 2.92 15.89
N MET A 78 -2.42 4.17 15.93
CA MET A 78 -3.32 5.33 15.81
C MET A 78 -3.87 5.48 14.40
N LEU A 79 -3.02 5.31 13.37
CA LEU A 79 -3.43 5.38 11.96
C LEU A 79 -4.49 4.32 11.63
N ASN A 80 -4.21 3.06 11.93
CA ASN A 80 -5.14 1.96 11.66
C ASN A 80 -6.46 2.11 12.43
N MET A 81 -6.40 2.56 13.69
CA MET A 81 -7.60 2.79 14.49
C MET A 81 -8.48 3.90 13.90
N ARG A 82 -7.90 5.06 13.58
CA ARG A 82 -8.64 6.18 12.97
C ARG A 82 -9.32 5.78 11.68
N TYR A 83 -8.58 5.09 10.81
CA TYR A 83 -9.12 4.63 9.54
C TYR A 83 -10.21 3.55 9.70
N ALA A 84 -9.98 2.54 10.53
CA ALA A 84 -10.96 1.48 10.76
C ALA A 84 -12.27 2.01 11.36
N LEU A 85 -12.21 3.02 12.24
CA LEU A 85 -13.42 3.66 12.78
C LEU A 85 -14.26 4.33 11.68
N PHE A 86 -13.61 5.08 10.77
CA PHE A 86 -14.26 5.66 9.62
C PHE A 86 -14.88 4.59 8.71
N PHE A 87 -14.10 3.60 8.30
CA PHE A 87 -14.53 2.54 7.40
C PHE A 87 -15.70 1.74 7.97
N ASN A 88 -15.62 1.36 9.25
CA ASN A 88 -16.67 0.59 9.92
C ASN A 88 -17.97 1.39 10.01
N LYS A 89 -17.88 2.70 10.28
CA LYS A 89 -19.05 3.59 10.29
C LYS A 89 -19.66 3.73 8.89
N LYS A 90 -18.83 4.01 7.87
CA LYS A 90 -19.27 4.23 6.49
C LYS A 90 -19.96 3.00 5.91
N TYR A 91 -19.36 1.82 6.08
CA TYR A 91 -19.83 0.58 5.46
C TYR A 91 -20.65 -0.32 6.40
N ARG A 92 -20.96 0.13 7.63
CA ARG A 92 -21.56 -0.69 8.70
C ARG A 92 -20.82 -2.02 8.86
N PHE A 93 -19.49 -1.99 8.69
CA PHE A 93 -18.66 -3.19 8.70
C PHE A 93 -18.52 -3.72 10.12
N VAL A 94 -18.81 -5.01 10.30
CA VAL A 94 -18.71 -5.71 11.58
C VAL A 94 -17.40 -6.51 11.61
N GLY A 95 -16.59 -6.26 12.64
CA GLY A 95 -15.33 -6.98 12.87
C GLY A 95 -14.08 -6.12 12.66
N GLN A 96 -12.94 -6.81 12.55
CA GLN A 96 -11.63 -6.18 12.38
C GLN A 96 -11.35 -5.92 10.90
N LEU A 97 -11.18 -4.65 10.52
CA LEU A 97 -10.84 -4.26 9.15
C LEU A 97 -9.45 -4.75 8.74
N MET A 98 -8.46 -4.60 9.62
CA MET A 98 -7.07 -5.00 9.35
C MET A 98 -6.83 -6.43 9.82
N GLN A 99 -6.03 -7.21 9.08
CA GLN A 99 -5.70 -8.62 9.38
C GLN A 99 -4.93 -8.80 10.70
N GLY A 100 -4.50 -7.70 11.31
CA GLY A 100 -3.85 -7.68 12.61
C GLY A 100 -2.93 -6.48 12.72
N ARG A 101 -1.77 -6.70 13.35
CA ARG A 101 -0.72 -5.68 13.40
C ARG A 101 -0.06 -5.55 12.02
N TYR A 102 0.35 -4.33 11.71
CA TYR A 102 1.22 -4.04 10.57
C TYR A 102 2.46 -4.95 10.56
N ARG A 103 2.93 -5.31 9.37
CA ARG A 103 4.29 -5.81 9.17
C ARG A 103 5.24 -4.62 9.11
N SER A 104 6.43 -4.82 9.63
CA SER A 104 7.49 -3.83 9.46
C SER A 104 8.84 -4.50 9.40
N GLU A 105 9.66 -3.97 8.52
CA GLU A 105 11.04 -4.38 8.32
C GLU A 105 11.93 -3.14 8.38
N MET A 106 13.04 -3.25 9.10
CA MET A 106 14.01 -2.16 9.21
C MET A 106 14.84 -2.10 7.93
N ILE A 107 15.09 -0.89 7.45
CA ILE A 107 15.94 -0.63 6.30
C ILE A 107 17.31 -0.20 6.84
N ASP A 108 18.33 -1.01 6.60
CA ASP A 108 19.66 -0.90 7.21
C ASP A 108 20.78 -0.59 6.21
N SER A 109 20.45 -0.42 4.92
CA SER A 109 21.41 -0.02 3.88
C SER A 109 20.83 0.96 2.87
N ASP A 110 21.71 1.76 2.27
CA ASP A 110 21.35 2.74 1.24
C ASP A 110 20.76 2.07 -0.01
N ARG A 111 21.33 0.93 -0.43
CA ARG A 111 20.77 0.13 -1.52
C ARG A 111 19.34 -0.30 -1.18
N TYR A 112 19.13 -0.81 0.03
CA TYR A 112 17.81 -1.28 0.43
C TYR A 112 16.79 -0.14 0.49
N GLN A 113 17.21 1.06 0.91
CA GLN A 113 16.39 2.27 0.90
C GLN A 113 15.86 2.61 -0.49
N LEU A 114 16.70 2.52 -1.52
CA LEU A 114 16.32 2.77 -2.92
C LEU A 114 15.37 1.70 -3.45
N GLU A 115 15.70 0.44 -3.19
CA GLU A 115 14.93 -0.72 -3.65
C GLU A 115 13.51 -0.74 -3.08
N ILE A 116 13.34 -0.41 -1.80
CA ILE A 116 12.01 -0.27 -1.19
C ILE A 116 11.21 0.84 -1.85
N SER A 117 11.82 1.99 -2.10
CA SER A 117 11.12 3.12 -2.72
C SER A 117 10.64 2.76 -4.13
N ARG A 118 11.50 2.10 -4.92
CA ARG A 118 11.15 1.58 -6.25
C ARG A 118 10.02 0.56 -6.18
N TYR A 119 10.13 -0.44 -5.30
CA TYR A 119 9.11 -1.46 -5.13
C TYR A 119 7.75 -0.87 -4.76
N ILE A 120 7.71 0.10 -3.83
CA ILE A 120 6.48 0.80 -3.44
C ILE A 120 5.82 1.49 -4.64
N HIS A 121 6.60 2.19 -5.46
CA HIS A 121 6.06 2.91 -6.62
C HIS A 121 5.68 1.99 -7.79
N LEU A 122 6.32 0.83 -7.91
CA LEU A 122 6.00 -0.16 -8.94
C LEU A 122 4.87 -1.11 -8.56
N ASN A 123 4.41 -1.09 -7.31
CA ASN A 123 3.37 -2.02 -6.85
C ASN A 123 2.07 -1.96 -7.69
N PRO A 124 1.54 -0.77 -8.09
CA PRO A 124 0.39 -0.69 -8.98
C PRO A 124 0.64 -1.27 -10.38
N VAL A 125 1.87 -1.16 -10.89
CA VAL A 125 2.27 -1.71 -12.19
C VAL A 125 2.37 -3.23 -12.10
N LYS A 126 3.02 -3.74 -11.04
CA LYS A 126 3.11 -5.17 -10.74
C LYS A 126 1.73 -5.83 -10.68
N ALA A 127 0.79 -5.17 -10.02
CA ALA A 127 -0.58 -5.64 -9.88
C ALA A 127 -1.44 -5.49 -11.16
N GLY A 128 -0.88 -4.98 -12.26
CA GLY A 128 -1.59 -4.77 -13.53
C GLY A 128 -2.69 -3.69 -13.47
N ILE A 129 -2.65 -2.80 -12.46
CA ILE A 129 -3.66 -1.74 -12.29
C ILE A 129 -3.42 -0.58 -13.27
N VAL A 130 -2.15 -0.30 -13.55
CA VAL A 130 -1.69 0.76 -14.46
C VAL A 130 -0.49 0.27 -15.24
N ASN A 131 -0.22 0.86 -16.41
CA ASN A 131 0.96 0.50 -17.20
C ASN A 131 2.20 1.31 -16.76
N HIS A 132 1.97 2.48 -16.16
CA HIS A 132 3.02 3.39 -15.76
C HIS A 132 2.80 3.89 -14.32
N PRO A 133 3.82 3.96 -13.46
CA PRO A 133 3.64 4.33 -12.05
C PRO A 133 3.05 5.74 -11.85
N ALA A 134 3.29 6.67 -12.79
CA ALA A 134 2.70 8.02 -12.77
C ALA A 134 1.17 8.04 -12.98
N GLU A 135 0.58 6.99 -13.53
CA GLU A 135 -0.88 6.89 -13.73
C GLU A 135 -1.61 6.59 -12.40
N TYR A 136 -0.90 6.13 -11.37
CA TYR A 136 -1.48 5.78 -10.08
C TYR A 136 -1.38 6.91 -9.06
N CYS A 137 -2.45 7.72 -8.98
CA CYS A 137 -2.53 8.90 -8.11
C CYS A 137 -2.51 8.60 -6.59
N TRP A 138 -2.64 7.33 -6.19
CA TRP A 138 -2.58 6.90 -4.78
C TRP A 138 -1.20 6.41 -4.36
N SER A 139 -0.17 6.88 -5.03
CA SER A 139 1.23 6.70 -4.68
C SER A 139 1.97 8.03 -4.60
N SER A 140 3.15 7.99 -4.00
CA SER A 140 4.06 9.14 -3.92
C SER A 140 4.96 9.32 -5.16
N TYR A 141 4.81 8.52 -6.22
CA TYR A 141 5.74 8.53 -7.35
C TYR A 141 5.88 9.91 -8.01
N THR A 142 4.76 10.60 -8.22
CA THR A 142 4.74 11.93 -8.86
C THR A 142 5.41 13.02 -8.01
N GLN A 143 5.55 12.81 -6.69
CA GLN A 143 6.34 13.69 -5.82
C GLN A 143 7.84 13.54 -6.09
N TYR A 144 8.30 12.36 -6.52
CA TYR A 144 9.71 12.10 -6.82
C TYR A 144 10.11 12.61 -8.21
N THR A 145 9.22 12.53 -9.19
CA THR A 145 9.48 12.95 -10.57
C THR A 145 9.29 14.46 -10.78
N GLY A 146 8.78 15.17 -9.77
CA GLY A 146 8.54 16.62 -9.83
C GLY A 146 7.24 17.02 -10.54
N GLN A 147 6.38 16.06 -10.89
CA GLN A 147 5.06 16.33 -11.47
C GLN A 147 4.10 16.94 -10.44
N GLU A 148 4.13 16.45 -9.20
CA GLU A 148 3.29 16.92 -8.09
C GLU A 148 4.13 17.03 -6.81
N PRO A 149 5.00 18.05 -6.68
CA PRO A 149 5.97 18.12 -5.58
C PRO A 149 5.31 18.40 -4.20
N ASN A 150 4.09 18.94 -4.19
CA ASN A 150 3.40 19.38 -2.99
C ASN A 150 2.57 18.24 -2.36
N GLY A 151 3.23 17.30 -1.66
CA GLY A 151 2.57 16.18 -0.99
C GLY A 151 3.04 15.93 0.44
N LEU A 152 2.59 14.81 1.03
CA LEU A 152 2.95 14.44 2.41
C LEU A 152 4.36 13.84 2.52
N CYS A 153 4.91 13.30 1.42
CA CYS A 153 6.26 12.72 1.45
C CYS A 153 7.34 13.80 1.48
N GLN A 154 8.46 13.45 2.10
CA GLN A 154 9.75 14.16 2.02
C GLN A 154 10.72 13.27 1.21
N PRO A 155 10.69 13.35 -0.14
CA PRO A 155 11.47 12.47 -1.01
C PRO A 155 12.99 12.73 -0.93
N GLU A 156 13.41 13.85 -0.34
CA GLU A 156 14.80 14.34 -0.36
C GLU A 156 15.80 13.33 0.19
N LYS A 157 15.42 12.57 1.22
CA LYS A 157 16.32 11.56 1.82
C LYS A 157 16.62 10.41 0.85
N VAL A 158 15.70 10.07 -0.03
CA VAL A 158 15.89 9.04 -1.06
C VAL A 158 16.52 9.65 -2.31
N LEU A 159 16.06 10.83 -2.73
CA LEU A 159 16.59 11.52 -3.90
C LEU A 159 18.06 11.91 -3.75
N ARG A 160 18.59 12.10 -2.53
CA ARG A 160 20.00 12.45 -2.30
C ARG A 160 21.01 11.41 -2.81
N TYR A 161 20.59 10.16 -3.05
CA TYR A 161 21.46 9.12 -3.58
C TYR A 161 21.68 9.25 -5.10
N PHE A 162 20.92 10.11 -5.77
CA PHE A 162 21.02 10.35 -7.20
C PHE A 162 21.78 11.65 -7.49
N SER A 163 22.50 11.68 -8.59
CA SER A 163 23.07 12.90 -9.14
C SER A 163 21.97 13.80 -9.71
N GLU A 164 22.22 15.11 -9.83
CA GLU A 164 21.30 16.00 -10.54
C GLU A 164 21.18 15.62 -12.02
N PRO A 165 19.98 15.78 -12.64
CA PRO A 165 18.71 16.12 -12.02
C PRO A 165 18.07 14.92 -11.28
N ARG A 166 17.94 15.02 -9.96
CA ARG A 166 17.61 13.88 -9.08
C ARG A 166 16.31 13.17 -9.45
N GLY A 167 15.25 13.94 -9.69
CA GLY A 167 13.92 13.38 -10.01
C GLY A 167 13.92 12.55 -11.30
N LYS A 168 14.66 13.00 -12.32
CA LYS A 168 14.80 12.25 -13.58
C LYS A 168 15.64 10.98 -13.39
N ARG A 169 16.72 11.05 -12.62
CA ARG A 169 17.54 9.85 -12.31
C ARG A 169 16.77 8.81 -11.50
N TYR A 170 15.92 9.26 -10.58
CA TYR A 170 15.01 8.37 -9.86
C TYR A 170 13.98 7.75 -10.80
N GLN A 171 13.39 8.55 -11.69
CA GLN A 171 12.47 8.08 -12.73
C GLN A 171 13.11 6.96 -13.56
N ASP A 172 14.30 7.19 -14.09
CA ASP A 172 15.04 6.22 -14.90
C ASP A 172 15.30 4.92 -14.10
N PHE A 173 15.71 5.03 -12.83
CA PHE A 173 15.94 3.88 -11.94
C PHE A 173 14.68 3.04 -11.68
N VAL A 174 13.51 3.68 -11.56
CA VAL A 174 12.23 3.00 -11.36
C VAL A 174 11.74 2.36 -12.67
N GLU A 175 11.81 3.09 -13.78
CA GLU A 175 11.27 2.65 -15.07
C GLU A 175 12.16 1.60 -15.76
N GLU A 176 13.48 1.59 -15.51
CA GLU A 176 14.39 0.53 -15.97
C GLU A 176 13.96 -0.85 -15.44
N ALA A 177 13.43 -0.92 -14.22
CA ALA A 177 12.92 -2.16 -13.65
C ALA A 177 11.68 -2.68 -14.40
N VAL A 178 10.83 -1.81 -14.92
CA VAL A 178 9.68 -2.23 -15.75
C VAL A 178 10.16 -2.81 -17.07
N ALA A 179 11.14 -2.16 -17.71
CA ALA A 179 11.70 -2.58 -18.99
C ALA A 179 12.49 -3.90 -18.91
N SER A 180 13.14 -4.18 -17.77
CA SER A 180 13.95 -5.39 -17.54
C SER A 180 13.14 -6.60 -17.03
N GLY A 181 11.81 -6.49 -16.94
CA GLY A 181 10.93 -7.59 -16.53
C GLY A 181 10.68 -7.71 -15.02
N MET A 182 10.81 -6.59 -14.29
CA MET A 182 10.80 -6.45 -12.83
C MET A 182 11.86 -7.34 -12.13
N PRO A 183 12.74 -6.79 -11.27
CA PRO A 183 13.70 -7.64 -10.58
C PRO A 183 12.94 -8.74 -9.82
N PRO A 184 13.38 -10.02 -9.91
CA PRO A 184 12.72 -11.07 -9.19
C PRO A 184 12.75 -10.73 -7.69
N PRO A 185 11.66 -11.04 -6.98
CA PRO A 185 11.52 -10.75 -5.56
C PRO A 185 12.66 -11.29 -4.69
N GLU A 186 13.46 -12.23 -5.21
CA GLU A 186 14.60 -12.88 -4.58
C GLU A 186 15.75 -11.93 -4.16
N THR A 187 15.83 -10.71 -4.72
CA THR A 187 16.78 -9.67 -4.27
C THR A 187 16.23 -8.76 -3.17
N LEU A 188 14.93 -8.87 -2.89
CA LEU A 188 14.21 -8.14 -1.86
C LEU A 188 13.96 -9.08 -0.67
N PRO A 189 14.04 -8.63 0.58
CA PRO A 189 13.76 -9.51 1.71
C PRO A 189 12.39 -10.17 1.62
N THR A 190 12.30 -11.44 2.03
CA THR A 190 11.08 -12.27 2.00
C THR A 190 9.86 -11.60 2.66
N SER A 191 10.09 -10.64 3.56
CA SER A 191 9.06 -9.83 4.22
C SER A 191 8.27 -8.91 3.29
N LEU A 192 8.80 -8.61 2.09
CA LEU A 192 8.14 -7.84 1.03
C LEU A 192 7.20 -8.69 0.18
N LEU A 193 7.34 -10.01 0.22
CA LEU A 193 6.66 -10.96 -0.68
C LEU A 193 5.21 -11.29 -0.29
N LEU A 194 4.55 -10.41 0.46
CA LEU A 194 3.14 -10.63 0.81
C LEU A 194 2.20 -10.52 -0.39
N ASP A 195 2.67 -9.91 -1.47
CA ASP A 195 1.95 -9.77 -2.73
C ASP A 195 2.17 -10.98 -3.64
N ASP A 196 3.22 -11.79 -3.44
CA ASP A 196 3.58 -12.88 -4.34
C ASP A 196 2.74 -14.16 -4.13
N GLU A 197 2.17 -14.37 -2.93
CA GLU A 197 1.14 -15.40 -2.73
C GLU A 197 -0.19 -15.08 -3.47
N ASP A 198 -0.30 -13.93 -4.13
CA ASP A 198 -1.50 -13.50 -4.87
C ASP A 198 -1.43 -13.76 -6.40
N GLU A 199 -0.25 -13.96 -7.00
CA GLU A 199 -0.17 -14.26 -8.45
C GLU A 199 -0.67 -15.67 -8.79
N GLU A 200 -0.38 -16.66 -7.94
CA GLU A 200 -0.80 -18.06 -8.16
C GLU A 200 -2.33 -18.25 -8.01
N ILE A 201 -3.03 -17.33 -7.34
CA ILE A 201 -4.49 -17.39 -7.14
C ILE A 201 -5.24 -16.63 -8.24
N LEU A 202 -4.69 -15.52 -8.74
CA LEU A 202 -5.27 -14.78 -9.85
C LEU A 202 -5.10 -15.52 -11.18
N SER A 203 -3.96 -16.19 -11.41
CA SER A 203 -3.75 -17.04 -12.59
C SER A 203 -4.70 -18.25 -12.63
N ASN A 204 -5.01 -18.83 -11.46
CA ASN A 204 -5.89 -19.99 -11.34
C ASN A 204 -7.39 -19.64 -11.42
N ASN A 205 -7.80 -18.40 -11.11
CA ASN A 205 -9.19 -17.96 -11.23
C ASN A 205 -9.54 -17.36 -12.60
N ALA A 206 -8.54 -17.02 -13.43
CA ALA A 206 -8.77 -16.53 -14.80
C ALA A 206 -9.23 -17.64 -15.78
N THR A 207 -9.25 -18.90 -15.35
CA THR A 207 -9.73 -20.06 -16.13
C THR A 207 -11.06 -20.64 -15.62
N GLY A 208 -11.66 -20.03 -14.58
CA GLY A 208 -12.94 -20.47 -14.02
C GLY A 208 -14.11 -19.76 -14.68
N ASP A 209 -14.90 -20.52 -15.45
CA ASP A 209 -16.08 -20.09 -16.19
C ASP A 209 -16.97 -19.06 -15.44
N PHE A 210 -17.16 -17.89 -16.08
CA PHE A 210 -18.28 -17.01 -15.79
C PHE A 210 -19.58 -17.73 -16.17
N VAL A 211 -20.26 -18.35 -15.19
CA VAL A 211 -21.66 -18.72 -15.36
C VAL A 211 -22.46 -17.42 -15.43
N THR A 212 -22.83 -17.05 -16.65
CA THR A 212 -23.74 -15.96 -16.94
C THR A 212 -25.12 -16.27 -16.36
N ALA A 213 -25.53 -15.56 -15.31
CA ALA A 213 -26.93 -15.50 -14.92
C ALA A 213 -27.65 -14.57 -15.92
N GLY A 214 -28.34 -15.18 -16.89
CA GLY A 214 -29.24 -14.47 -17.80
C GLY A 214 -30.53 -14.02 -17.11
N PRO A 215 -31.23 -12.99 -17.63
CA PRO A 215 -32.49 -12.53 -17.06
C PRO A 215 -33.61 -13.48 -17.50
N GLY A 216 -34.24 -14.15 -16.52
CA GLY A 216 -35.43 -14.97 -16.73
C GLY A 216 -36.68 -14.20 -16.36
N ASP A 217 -37.43 -13.81 -17.38
CA ASP A 217 -38.73 -13.16 -17.33
C ASP A 217 -39.87 -14.15 -16.97
N HIS A 218 -40.95 -13.56 -16.45
CA HIS A 218 -42.36 -13.97 -16.51
C HIS A 218 -42.99 -15.02 -15.56
N ASN A 219 -44.00 -14.48 -14.85
CA ASN A 219 -45.42 -14.89 -14.80
C ASN A 219 -45.98 -15.74 -13.64
N LEU A 220 -46.88 -15.08 -12.91
CA LEU A 220 -48.28 -15.45 -12.60
C LEU A 220 -48.57 -16.92 -12.23
N ASN A 221 -49.06 -17.13 -11.01
CA ASN A 221 -50.41 -17.66 -10.81
C ASN A 221 -50.96 -17.36 -9.41
N GLN A 222 -52.17 -16.81 -9.40
CA GLN A 222 -53.17 -16.89 -8.33
C GLN A 222 -53.78 -18.30 -8.30
N GLU A 223 -54.21 -18.75 -7.11
CA GLU A 223 -55.39 -19.59 -6.77
C GLU A 223 -55.20 -20.00 -5.29
N GLN A 224 -55.94 -19.49 -4.29
CA GLN A 224 -57.32 -19.76 -3.83
C GLN A 224 -57.61 -21.19 -3.32
N GLU A 225 -58.20 -21.24 -2.10
CA GLU A 225 -58.96 -22.35 -1.46
C GLU A 225 -58.12 -23.55 -0.96
N ASP A 226 -58.21 -24.04 0.29
CA ASP A 226 -59.22 -24.04 1.37
C ASP A 226 -58.58 -23.84 2.77
#